data_AF-A0A222XFC7-F1
#
_entry.id   AF-A0A222XFC7-F1
#
_cell.length_a   1.000
_cell.length_b   1.000
_cell.length_c   1.000
_cell.angle_alpha   90.00
_cell.angle_beta   90.00
_cell.angle_gamma   90.00
#
_symmetry.space_group_name_H-M   'P 1'
#
loop_
_entity.id
_entity.type
_entity.pdbx_description
1 polymer ?
#
loop_
_entity_poly.entity_id
_entity_poly.type
_entity_poly.pdbx_seq_one_letter_code
_entity_poly.pdbx_strand_id
1 'polypeptide(L)'
;MRWVTADEITAARDAFELTIDGWRRPRAHGVGLVPSDAPSPRPEHFPLVNSREHMLPGVVVAHVVGHARGTAAYRLTRAGLERAVTMLAPAEACDVYQHPNLWTWRDTYLPSLDSDPDATLVAVFLDDEDDADDATTVPDPAVAAFRSALAAR
;
A
#
# COMPACT_ATOMS: atom_id res chain seq x y z
N MET A 1 0.49 19.98 -9.82
CA MET A 1 1.95 19.83 -10.03
C MET A 1 2.19 18.44 -10.61
N ARG A 2 3.16 18.26 -11.51
CA ARG A 2 3.50 16.96 -12.15
C ARG A 2 4.97 16.64 -11.83
N TRP A 3 5.32 15.36 -11.70
CA TRP A 3 6.70 14.89 -11.51
C TRP A 3 7.12 14.18 -12.79
N VAL A 4 7.86 14.89 -13.64
CA VAL A 4 8.30 14.42 -14.97
C VAL A 4 9.65 13.71 -14.90
N THR A 5 10.44 13.90 -13.84
CA THR A 5 11.74 13.21 -13.65
C THR A 5 11.76 12.26 -12.46
N ALA A 6 12.72 11.33 -12.47
CA ALA A 6 13.00 10.46 -11.34
C ALA A 6 13.43 11.23 -10.07
N ASP A 7 14.14 12.35 -10.25
CA ASP A 7 14.55 13.23 -9.15
C ASP A 7 13.34 13.92 -8.51
N GLU A 8 12.35 14.34 -9.31
CA GLU A 8 11.10 14.91 -8.80
C GLU A 8 10.25 13.87 -8.06
N ILE A 9 10.21 12.63 -8.53
CA ILE A 9 9.56 11.51 -7.82
C ILE A 9 10.27 11.26 -6.47
N THR A 10 11.59 11.28 -6.47
CA THR A 10 12.41 11.09 -5.26
C THR A 10 12.16 12.23 -4.27
N ALA A 11 12.20 13.48 -4.73
CA ALA A 11 11.92 14.65 -3.90
C ALA A 11 10.49 14.65 -3.35
N ALA A 12 9.51 14.21 -4.14
CA ALA A 12 8.13 14.08 -3.71
C ALA A 12 7.98 13.02 -2.61
N ARG A 13 8.61 11.85 -2.76
CA ARG A 13 8.66 10.82 -1.72
C ARG A 13 9.25 11.42 -0.44
N ASP A 14 10.43 12.02 -0.52
CA ASP A 14 11.13 12.56 0.65
C ASP A 14 10.28 13.64 1.36
N ALA A 15 9.56 14.48 0.59
CA ALA A 15 8.62 15.44 1.14
C ALA A 15 7.45 14.79 1.89
N PHE A 16 6.86 13.69 1.37
CA PHE A 16 5.83 12.95 2.10
C PHE A 16 6.38 12.32 3.39
N GLU A 17 7.57 11.72 3.32
CA GLU A 17 8.20 11.06 4.47
C GLU A 17 8.43 12.05 5.62
N LEU A 18 8.86 13.27 5.31
CA LEU A 18 9.07 14.34 6.30
C LEU A 18 7.80 14.82 7.00
N THR A 19 6.62 14.53 6.45
CA THR A 19 5.33 14.99 7.02
C THR A 19 4.68 13.99 7.97
N ILE A 20 5.21 12.77 8.07
CA ILE A 20 4.72 11.74 8.99
C ILE A 20 5.66 11.70 10.20
N ASP A 21 5.16 12.16 11.36
CA ASP A 21 5.95 12.13 12.59
C ASP A 21 6.29 10.68 13.00
N GLY A 22 7.57 10.44 13.29
CA GLY A 22 8.07 9.10 13.59
C GLY A 22 8.09 8.12 12.42
N TRP A 23 8.07 8.62 11.17
CA TRP A 23 8.14 7.78 9.97
C TRP A 23 9.37 6.86 9.96
N ARG A 24 9.13 5.58 9.72
CA ARG A 24 10.13 4.59 9.38
C ARG A 24 9.69 3.85 8.12
N ARG A 25 10.57 3.80 7.11
CA ARG A 25 10.28 3.08 5.87
C ARG A 25 10.02 1.61 6.19
N PRO A 26 8.89 1.04 5.71
CA PRO A 26 8.63 -0.38 5.85
C PRO A 26 9.60 -1.19 4.98
N ARG A 27 9.88 -2.43 5.38
CA ARG A 27 10.56 -3.42 4.55
C ARG A 27 9.75 -3.71 3.28
N ALA A 28 8.44 -3.88 3.45
CA ALA A 28 7.51 -4.13 2.35
C ALA A 28 6.13 -3.51 2.62
N HIS A 29 5.41 -3.15 1.55
CA HIS A 29 4.05 -2.64 1.65
C HIS A 29 3.21 -3.02 0.43
N GLY A 30 1.89 -3.00 0.62
CA GLY A 30 0.94 -3.23 -0.47
C GLY A 30 -0.48 -2.83 -0.09
N VAL A 31 -1.34 -2.72 -1.11
CA VAL A 31 -2.79 -2.57 -0.93
C VAL A 31 -3.45 -3.76 -1.60
N GLY A 32 -4.23 -4.51 -0.82
CA GLY A 32 -5.04 -5.61 -1.32
C GLY A 32 -6.51 -5.25 -1.43
N LEU A 33 -7.20 -5.91 -2.35
CA LEU A 33 -8.65 -5.90 -2.49
C LEU A 33 -9.18 -7.28 -2.13
N VAL A 34 -9.92 -7.37 -1.04
CA VAL A 34 -10.53 -8.62 -0.53
C VAL A 34 -12.00 -8.63 -0.96
N PRO A 35 -12.42 -9.55 -1.84
CA PRO A 35 -13.83 -9.69 -2.24
C PRO A 35 -14.76 -9.91 -1.04
N SER A 36 -16.01 -9.48 -1.13
CA SER A 36 -16.98 -9.62 -0.03
C SER A 36 -17.35 -11.07 0.27
N ASP A 37 -17.23 -11.97 -0.71
CA ASP A 37 -17.46 -13.41 -0.56
C ASP A 37 -16.23 -14.18 -0.03
N ALA A 38 -15.07 -13.51 0.09
CA ALA A 38 -13.87 -14.14 0.61
C ALA A 38 -13.93 -14.23 2.15
N PRO A 39 -13.74 -15.44 2.74
CA PRO A 39 -13.82 -15.62 4.19
C PRO A 39 -12.65 -14.97 4.94
N SER A 40 -11.54 -14.72 4.26
CA SER A 40 -10.34 -14.07 4.82
C SER A 40 -9.48 -13.48 3.70
N PRO A 41 -8.59 -12.52 4.01
CA PRO A 41 -7.50 -12.13 3.11
C PRO A 41 -6.66 -13.35 2.69
N ARG A 42 -6.18 -13.33 1.44
CA ARG A 42 -5.34 -14.38 0.86
C ARG A 42 -4.24 -13.76 -0.01
N PRO A 43 -3.13 -14.48 -0.31
CA PRO A 43 -2.02 -13.93 -1.07
C PRO A 43 -2.42 -13.35 -2.42
N GLU A 44 -3.36 -13.99 -3.12
CA GLU A 44 -3.88 -13.55 -4.42
C GLU A 44 -4.59 -12.18 -4.37
N HIS A 45 -5.04 -11.74 -3.20
CA HIS A 45 -5.63 -10.41 -3.01
C HIS A 45 -4.58 -9.29 -2.98
N PHE A 46 -3.29 -9.63 -2.95
CA PHE A 46 -2.17 -8.70 -2.92
C PHE A 46 -1.27 -8.87 -4.17
N PRO A 47 -1.74 -8.53 -5.38
CA PRO A 47 -0.97 -8.72 -6.61
C PRO A 47 0.28 -7.83 -6.70
N LEU A 48 0.31 -6.72 -5.96
CA LEU A 48 1.43 -5.77 -5.91
C LEU A 48 2.04 -5.70 -4.51
N VAL A 49 3.17 -6.40 -4.36
CA VAL A 49 3.99 -6.43 -3.14
C VAL A 49 5.27 -5.63 -3.36
N ASN A 50 5.34 -4.41 -2.83
CA ASN A 50 6.50 -3.55 -3.04
C ASN A 50 7.52 -3.77 -1.91
N SER A 51 8.77 -4.11 -2.26
CA SER A 51 9.85 -4.39 -1.30
C SER A 51 11.06 -3.52 -1.56
N ARG A 52 11.48 -2.69 -0.59
CA ARG A 52 12.66 -1.75 -0.63
C ARG A 52 12.75 -0.76 -1.81
N GLU A 53 12.05 -1.03 -2.91
CA GLU A 53 11.84 -0.22 -4.10
C GLU A 53 10.37 0.23 -4.17
N HIS A 54 10.07 1.16 -5.07
CA HIS A 54 8.71 1.70 -5.25
C HIS A 54 8.09 2.26 -3.94
N MET A 55 8.84 3.05 -3.18
CA MET A 55 8.41 3.54 -1.87
C MET A 55 7.43 4.71 -1.88
N LEU A 56 7.33 5.44 -3.00
CA LEU A 56 6.38 6.54 -3.14
C LEU A 56 4.91 6.11 -2.90
N PRO A 57 4.36 5.06 -3.53
CA PRO A 57 3.00 4.58 -3.20
C PRO A 57 2.85 4.19 -1.73
N GLY A 58 3.88 3.61 -1.11
CA GLY A 58 3.88 3.23 0.30
C GLY A 58 3.71 4.41 1.23
N VAL A 59 4.51 5.46 1.08
CA VAL A 59 4.38 6.66 1.93
C VAL A 59 3.08 7.43 1.65
N VAL A 60 2.58 7.42 0.41
CA VAL A 60 1.27 8.02 0.09
C VAL A 60 0.14 7.32 0.85
N VAL A 61 0.09 5.98 0.82
CA VAL A 61 -0.93 5.22 1.54
C VAL A 61 -0.75 5.35 3.04
N ALA A 62 0.50 5.37 3.54
CA ALA A 62 0.79 5.60 4.95
C ALA A 62 0.19 6.92 5.45
N HIS A 63 0.31 7.99 4.65
CA HIS A 63 -0.30 9.29 4.93
C HIS A 63 -1.82 9.22 5.05
N VAL A 64 -2.46 8.41 4.21
CA VAL A 64 -3.92 8.25 4.18
C VAL A 64 -4.41 7.44 5.38
N VAL A 65 -3.70 6.38 5.79
CA VAL A 65 -4.14 5.49 6.87
C VAL A 65 -3.56 5.85 8.24
N GLY A 66 -2.65 6.82 8.30
CA GLY A 66 -1.99 7.23 9.55
C GLY A 66 -0.91 6.25 10.02
N HIS A 67 -0.28 5.51 9.09
CA HIS A 67 0.83 4.64 9.41
C HIS A 67 2.14 5.44 9.57
N ALA A 68 2.90 5.14 10.61
CA ALA A 68 4.20 5.76 10.86
C ALA A 68 5.37 4.76 10.85
N ARG A 69 5.19 3.59 11.49
CA ARG A 69 6.23 2.55 11.61
C ARG A 69 5.62 1.22 12.06
N GLY A 70 6.40 0.14 12.00
CA GLY A 70 6.02 -1.19 12.49
C GLY A 70 5.24 -2.02 11.48
N THR A 71 4.97 -3.28 11.82
CA THR A 71 4.11 -4.15 11.03
C THR A 71 2.65 -3.89 11.38
N ALA A 72 1.83 -3.56 10.39
CA ALA A 72 0.42 -3.29 10.61
C ALA A 72 -0.41 -3.45 9.32
N ALA A 73 -1.70 -3.77 9.52
CA ALA A 73 -2.72 -3.71 8.48
C ALA A 73 -3.77 -2.66 8.85
N TYR A 74 -4.27 -1.95 7.82
CA TYR A 74 -5.26 -0.89 7.97
C TYR A 74 -6.37 -1.09 6.97
N ARG A 75 -7.62 -0.98 7.43
CA ARG A 75 -8.76 -0.85 6.52
C ARG A 75 -8.63 0.48 5.78
N LEU A 76 -8.60 0.41 4.45
CA LEU A 76 -8.59 1.57 3.57
C LEU A 76 -10.01 1.80 3.05
N THR A 77 -10.55 3.01 3.22
CA THR A 77 -11.88 3.35 2.68
C THR A 77 -11.79 3.66 1.19
N ARG A 78 -12.91 3.62 0.46
CA ARG A 78 -12.98 4.07 -0.94
C ARG A 78 -12.44 5.50 -1.10
N ALA A 79 -12.93 6.42 -0.25
CA ALA A 79 -12.46 7.81 -0.22
C ALA A 79 -10.95 7.92 0.11
N GLY A 80 -10.44 7.03 0.97
CA GLY A 80 -9.01 6.91 1.23
C GLY A 80 -8.23 6.50 -0.02
N LEU A 81 -8.70 5.50 -0.77
CA LEU A 81 -8.07 5.09 -2.02
C LEU A 81 -8.12 6.19 -3.09
N GLU A 82 -9.25 6.89 -3.25
CA GLU A 82 -9.39 8.03 -4.15
C GLU A 82 -8.39 9.16 -3.80
N ARG A 83 -8.22 9.43 -2.50
CA ARG A 83 -7.22 10.38 -2.02
C ARG A 83 -5.80 9.91 -2.34
N ALA A 84 -5.48 8.64 -2.11
CA ALA A 84 -4.17 8.07 -2.46
C ALA A 84 -3.87 8.18 -3.97
N VAL A 85 -4.86 7.85 -4.83
CA VAL A 85 -4.78 8.02 -6.28
C VAL A 85 -4.50 9.48 -6.65
N THR A 86 -5.23 10.43 -6.05
CA THR A 86 -5.03 11.87 -6.30
C THR A 86 -3.63 12.34 -5.90
N MET A 87 -3.13 11.88 -4.75
CA MET A 87 -1.79 12.22 -4.25
C MET A 87 -0.68 11.61 -5.11
N LEU A 88 -0.90 10.43 -5.69
CA LEU A 88 0.10 9.70 -6.50
C LEU A 88 0.04 10.04 -7.99
N ALA A 89 -1.09 10.53 -8.50
CA ALA A 89 -1.31 10.86 -9.92
C ALA A 89 -0.21 11.74 -10.57
N PRO A 90 0.42 12.71 -9.87
CA PRO A 90 1.52 13.48 -10.44
C PRO A 90 2.71 12.65 -10.96
N ALA A 91 2.91 11.43 -10.43
CA ALA A 91 3.99 10.53 -10.82
C ALA A 91 3.86 9.99 -12.24
N GLU A 92 2.62 9.88 -12.76
CA GLU A 92 2.34 9.33 -14.10
C GLU A 92 2.97 10.17 -15.23
N ALA A 93 3.37 11.42 -14.92
CA ALA A 93 4.07 12.28 -15.86
C ALA A 93 5.54 11.88 -16.09
N CYS A 94 6.12 11.03 -15.24
CA CYS A 94 7.44 10.45 -15.45
C CYS A 94 7.32 9.14 -16.23
N ASP A 95 7.78 9.17 -17.48
CA ASP A 95 7.75 8.05 -18.44
C ASP A 95 8.88 7.02 -18.23
N VAL A 96 9.87 7.36 -17.40
CA VAL A 96 10.98 6.48 -17.03
C VAL A 96 10.50 5.27 -16.20
N TYR A 97 9.39 5.42 -15.46
CA TYR A 97 8.83 4.38 -14.60
C TYR A 97 7.43 3.94 -15.05
N GLN A 98 7.16 2.66 -14.85
CA GLN A 98 5.78 2.16 -14.84
C GLN A 98 5.17 2.45 -13.46
N HIS A 99 3.86 2.69 -13.42
CA HIS A 99 3.14 3.06 -12.18
C HIS A 99 2.08 2.02 -11.80
N PRO A 100 2.46 0.73 -11.64
CA PRO A 100 1.49 -0.36 -11.49
C PRO A 100 0.58 -0.21 -10.27
N ASN A 101 1.09 0.37 -9.16
CA ASN A 101 0.26 0.67 -7.99
C ASN A 101 -0.84 1.69 -8.34
N LEU A 102 -0.48 2.80 -8.98
CA LEU A 102 -1.46 3.83 -9.38
C LEU A 102 -2.51 3.25 -10.33
N TRP A 103 -2.08 2.52 -11.37
CA TRP A 103 -2.98 1.92 -12.35
C TRP A 103 -3.90 0.89 -11.73
N THR A 104 -3.38 0.00 -10.89
CA THR A 104 -4.21 -1.00 -10.21
C THR A 104 -5.24 -0.34 -9.30
N TRP A 105 -4.86 0.69 -8.54
CA TRP A 105 -5.79 1.37 -7.65
C TRP A 105 -6.89 2.11 -8.43
N ARG A 106 -6.48 2.89 -9.44
CA ARG A 106 -7.38 3.73 -10.23
C ARG A 106 -8.26 2.92 -11.17
N ASP A 107 -7.66 1.99 -11.90
CA ASP A 107 -8.27 1.36 -13.07
C ASP A 107 -8.83 -0.05 -12.75
N THR A 108 -8.47 -0.63 -11.60
CA THR A 108 -8.97 -1.95 -11.17
C THR A 108 -9.75 -1.87 -9.85
N TYR A 109 -9.14 -1.37 -8.77
CA TYR A 109 -9.77 -1.43 -7.45
C TYR A 109 -10.96 -0.49 -7.32
N LEU A 110 -10.85 0.77 -7.74
CA LEU A 110 -11.99 1.71 -7.68
C LEU A 110 -13.21 1.21 -8.48
N PRO A 111 -13.06 0.71 -9.73
CA PRO A 111 -14.17 0.09 -10.45
C PRO A 111 -14.70 -1.20 -9.81
N SER A 112 -13.81 -2.01 -9.21
CA SER A 112 -14.23 -3.25 -8.54
C SER A 112 -15.15 -2.95 -7.35
N LEU A 113 -14.91 -1.85 -6.62
CA LEU A 113 -15.80 -1.40 -5.54
C LEU A 113 -17.18 -0.93 -6.01
N ASP A 114 -17.34 -0.57 -7.30
CA ASP A 114 -18.68 -0.28 -7.83
C ASP A 114 -19.47 -1.57 -8.10
N SER A 115 -18.77 -2.67 -8.40
CA SER A 115 -19.36 -3.99 -8.66
C SER A 115 -19.56 -4.82 -7.39
N ASP A 116 -18.66 -4.67 -6.43
CA ASP A 116 -18.70 -5.29 -5.10
C ASP A 116 -18.46 -4.22 -4.01
N PRO A 117 -19.51 -3.47 -3.62
CA PRO A 117 -19.39 -2.38 -2.64
C PRO A 117 -18.98 -2.83 -1.23
N ASP A 118 -19.16 -4.11 -0.93
CA ASP A 118 -18.82 -4.70 0.37
C ASP A 118 -17.40 -5.29 0.39
N ALA A 119 -16.68 -5.29 -0.74
CA ALA A 119 -15.27 -5.64 -0.79
C ALA A 119 -14.45 -4.72 0.13
N THR A 120 -13.40 -5.30 0.73
CA THR A 120 -12.55 -4.59 1.68
C THR A 120 -11.18 -4.30 1.07
N LEU A 121 -10.78 -3.03 1.07
CA LEU A 121 -9.40 -2.65 0.80
C LEU A 121 -8.58 -2.70 2.09
N VAL A 122 -7.39 -3.28 2.00
CA VAL A 122 -6.48 -3.38 3.14
C VAL A 122 -5.09 -2.90 2.73
N ALA A 123 -4.57 -1.89 3.42
CA ALA A 123 -3.18 -1.48 3.30
C ALA A 123 -2.35 -2.25 4.33
N VAL A 124 -1.25 -2.86 3.91
CA VAL A 124 -0.35 -3.63 4.78
C VAL A 124 1.06 -3.07 4.70
N PHE A 125 1.70 -2.96 5.86
CA PHE A 125 3.10 -2.54 6.05
C PHE A 125 3.80 -3.62 6.85
N LEU A 126 4.99 -4.04 6.41
CA LEU A 126 5.86 -4.98 7.13
C LEU A 126 7.14 -4.26 7.53
N ASP A 127 7.56 -4.47 8.77
CA ASP A 127 8.82 -3.99 9.32
C ASP A 127 9.77 -5.16 9.59
N ASP A 128 11.09 -4.91 9.55
CA ASP A 128 12.12 -5.94 9.77
C ASP A 128 12.22 -6.33 11.27
N GLU A 129 11.76 -5.47 12.19
CA GLU A 129 11.90 -5.68 13.65
C GLU A 129 10.78 -6.49 14.30
N ASP A 130 9.62 -6.64 13.64
CA ASP A 130 8.44 -7.35 14.17
C ASP A 130 8.40 -8.85 13.77
N ASP A 131 9.51 -9.41 13.31
CA ASP A 131 9.65 -10.86 13.09
C ASP A 131 9.85 -11.64 14.41
N ALA A 132 9.94 -10.95 15.55
CA ALA A 132 9.77 -11.57 16.87
C ALA A 132 8.27 -11.72 17.16
N ASP A 133 7.65 -12.77 16.60
CA ASP A 133 6.29 -13.19 16.95
C ASP A 133 6.18 -13.30 18.48
N ASP A 134 5.50 -12.33 19.12
CA ASP A 134 4.97 -12.56 20.45
C ASP A 134 3.87 -13.61 20.30
N ALA A 135 4.18 -14.84 20.73
CA ALA A 135 3.32 -16.02 20.61
C ALA A 135 1.95 -15.87 21.30
N THR A 136 1.67 -14.74 21.96
CA THR A 136 0.36 -14.42 22.54
C THR A 136 -0.54 -13.53 21.66
N THR A 137 -0.04 -12.98 20.54
CA THR A 137 -0.84 -12.16 19.62
C THR A 137 -1.37 -13.01 18.46
N VAL A 138 -2.68 -13.03 18.25
CA VAL A 138 -3.28 -13.62 17.04
C VAL A 138 -2.81 -12.79 15.84
N PRO A 139 -2.10 -13.38 14.86
CA PRO A 139 -1.58 -12.63 13.72
C PRO A 139 -2.72 -12.02 12.90
N ASP A 140 -2.59 -10.76 12.51
CA ASP A 140 -3.55 -10.14 11.60
C ASP A 140 -3.58 -10.95 10.27
N PRO A 141 -4.76 -11.42 9.83
CA PRO A 141 -4.85 -12.31 8.66
C PRO A 141 -4.41 -11.61 7.36
N ALA A 142 -4.53 -10.28 7.26
CA ALA A 142 -4.02 -9.53 6.13
C ALA A 142 -2.49 -9.44 6.14
N VAL A 143 -1.88 -9.27 7.32
CA VAL A 143 -0.41 -9.34 7.48
C VAL A 143 0.10 -10.72 7.09
N ALA A 144 -0.55 -11.79 7.57
CA ALA A 144 -0.18 -13.17 7.22
C ALA A 144 -0.30 -13.43 5.71
N ALA A 145 -1.43 -13.05 5.09
CA ALA A 145 -1.64 -13.19 3.66
C ALA A 145 -0.60 -12.40 2.83
N PHE A 146 -0.27 -11.18 3.26
CA PHE A 146 0.73 -10.35 2.59
C PHE A 146 2.17 -10.91 2.76
N ARG A 147 2.52 -11.45 3.93
CA ARG A 147 3.80 -12.18 4.13
C ARG A 147 3.91 -13.37 3.18
N SER A 148 2.83 -14.14 3.02
CA SER A 148 2.78 -15.25 2.05
C SER A 148 2.90 -14.77 0.60
N ALA A 149 2.26 -13.65 0.24
CA ALA A 149 2.42 -13.04 -1.09
C ALA A 149 3.85 -12.58 -1.36
N LEU A 150 4.52 -12.00 -0.35
CA LEU A 150 5.93 -11.59 -0.42
C LEU A 150 6.87 -12.78 -0.58
N ALA A 151 6.63 -13.89 0.12
CA ALA A 151 7.46 -15.09 0.04
C ALA A 151 7.33 -15.85 -1.29
N ALA A 152 6.28 -15.59 -2.07
CA ALA A 152 6.02 -16.24 -3.35
C ALA A 152 6.63 -15.50 -4.57
N ARG A 153 7.38 -14.40 -4.34
CA ARG A 153 8.04 -13.60 -5.39
C ARG A 153 9.46 -14.03 -5.70
#